data_AF-A0A346SKH3-F1
#
_entry.id   AF-A0A346SKH3-F1
#
_cell.length_a   1.000
_cell.length_b   1.000
_cell.length_c   1.000
_cell.angle_alpha   90.00
_cell.angle_beta   90.00
_cell.angle_gamma   90.00
#
_symmetry.space_group_name_H-M   'P 1'
#
loop_
_entity.id
_entity.type
_entity.pdbx_description
1 polymer ?
#
loop_
_entity_poly.entity_id
_entity_poly.type
_entity_poly.pdbx_seq_one_letter_code
_entity_poly.pdbx_strand_id
1 'polypeptide(L)'
;MTRPTLPPRFPATPEQINAQVRAFYARVRQDAVLGPVFANHVTDWSAHEEKIASFWRNAILFERSYDGNPQRVHIERPDVKPEFFAHWLDLFEQVATQTLPTETATPWVALARRIGVGMKAGVQSAHQPKDAPPILR
;
A
#
# COMPACT_ATOMS: atom_id res chain seq x y z
N MET A 1 -16.21 29.72 -9.04
CA MET A 1 -14.89 29.86 -8.40
C MET A 1 -14.24 28.48 -8.38
N THR A 2 -13.18 28.27 -9.16
CA THR A 2 -12.46 26.99 -9.21
C THR A 2 -11.67 26.84 -7.91
N ARG A 3 -11.94 25.80 -7.13
CA ARG A 3 -11.21 25.56 -5.87
C ARG A 3 -9.73 25.34 -6.23
N PRO A 4 -8.76 26.00 -5.56
CA PRO A 4 -7.36 25.75 -5.84
C PRO A 4 -7.07 24.26 -5.63
N THR A 5 -6.59 23.61 -6.68
CA THR A 5 -6.09 22.24 -6.63
C THR A 5 -4.76 22.27 -5.90
N LEU A 6 -4.66 21.53 -4.80
CA LEU A 6 -3.38 21.36 -4.12
C LEU A 6 -2.41 20.68 -5.09
N PRO A 7 -1.16 21.16 -5.23
CA PRO A 7 -0.17 20.45 -6.01
C PRO A 7 0.05 19.05 -5.41
N PRO A 8 0.46 18.07 -6.23
CA PRO A 8 0.72 16.73 -5.73
C PRO A 8 1.89 16.75 -4.72
N ARG A 9 1.92 15.77 -3.81
CA ARG A 9 2.98 15.66 -2.79
C ARG A 9 4.39 15.56 -3.38
N PHE A 10 4.49 15.02 -4.59
CA PHE A 10 5.69 14.90 -5.41
C PHE A 10 5.27 14.71 -6.88
N PRO A 11 6.18 14.87 -7.86
CA PRO A 11 5.85 14.66 -9.27
C PRO A 11 5.34 13.24 -9.52
N ALA A 12 4.07 13.11 -9.88
CA ALA A 12 3.42 11.85 -10.26
C ALA A 12 2.17 12.15 -11.10
N THR A 13 1.85 11.28 -12.05
CA THR A 13 0.58 11.34 -12.81
C THR A 13 -0.35 10.17 -12.44
N PRO A 14 -1.67 10.28 -12.68
CA PRO A 14 -2.59 9.16 -12.53
C PRO A 14 -2.16 7.90 -13.31
N GLU A 15 -1.60 8.07 -14.51
CA GLU A 15 -1.15 6.99 -15.38
C GLU A 15 0.06 6.27 -14.78
N GLN A 16 1.04 7.02 -14.26
CA GLN A 16 2.17 6.46 -13.53
C GLN A 16 1.69 5.70 -12.29
N ILE A 17 0.68 6.23 -11.60
CA ILE A 17 0.13 5.55 -10.42
C ILE A 17 -0.51 4.21 -10.80
N ASN A 18 -1.35 4.21 -11.83
CA ASN A 18 -2.02 3.02 -12.32
C ASN A 18 -1.02 1.98 -12.84
N ALA A 19 0.00 2.41 -13.57
CA ALA A 19 1.04 1.53 -14.10
C ALA A 19 1.86 0.87 -12.99
N GLN A 20 2.31 1.65 -12.00
CA GLN A 20 3.03 1.14 -10.84
C GLN A 20 2.20 0.10 -10.06
N VAL A 21 0.93 0.40 -9.78
CA VAL A 21 0.04 -0.52 -9.04
C VAL A 21 -0.18 -1.81 -9.81
N ARG A 22 -0.44 -1.74 -11.11
CA ARG A 22 -0.61 -2.92 -11.97
C ARG A 22 0.66 -3.78 -12.03
N ALA A 23 1.81 -3.16 -12.26
CA ALA A 23 3.09 -3.86 -12.32
C ALA A 23 3.43 -4.51 -10.97
N PHE A 24 3.13 -3.82 -9.87
CA PHE A 24 3.34 -4.33 -8.53
C PHE A 24 2.48 -5.56 -8.23
N TYR A 25 1.18 -5.50 -8.49
CA TYR A 25 0.30 -6.64 -8.23
C TYR A 25 0.51 -7.80 -9.21
N ALA A 26 0.99 -7.55 -10.43
CA ALA A 26 1.45 -8.61 -11.31
C ALA A 26 2.60 -9.42 -10.67
N ARG A 27 3.52 -8.76 -9.96
CA ARG A 27 4.58 -9.44 -9.20
C ARG A 27 4.06 -10.13 -7.94
N VAL A 28 3.19 -9.47 -7.17
CA VAL A 28 2.60 -10.06 -5.94
C VAL A 28 1.89 -11.37 -6.25
N ARG A 29 1.16 -11.46 -7.37
CA ARG A 29 0.46 -12.68 -7.78
C ARG A 29 1.39 -13.88 -8.01
N GLN A 30 2.64 -13.61 -8.38
CA GLN A 30 3.66 -14.64 -8.66
C GLN A 30 4.55 -14.91 -7.46
N ASP A 31 4.47 -14.08 -6.41
CA ASP A 31 5.30 -14.22 -5.22
C ASP A 31 4.86 -15.41 -4.37
N ALA A 32 5.81 -16.26 -3.98
CA ALA A 32 5.53 -17.49 -3.24
C ALA A 32 5.00 -17.25 -1.81
N VAL A 33 5.26 -16.07 -1.23
CA VAL A 33 4.84 -15.73 0.14
C VAL A 33 3.58 -14.88 0.12
N LEU A 34 3.57 -13.80 -0.65
CA LEU A 34 2.47 -12.84 -0.71
C LEU A 34 1.32 -13.33 -1.60
N GLY A 35 1.62 -14.06 -2.69
CA GLY A 35 0.63 -14.54 -3.65
C GLY A 35 -0.52 -15.31 -2.98
N PRO A 36 -0.24 -16.36 -2.17
CA PRO A 36 -1.29 -17.10 -1.46
C PRO A 36 -2.10 -16.24 -0.48
N VAL A 37 -1.47 -15.28 0.20
CA VAL A 37 -2.16 -14.39 1.13
C VAL A 37 -3.17 -13.52 0.37
N PHE A 38 -2.77 -12.91 -0.74
CA PHE A 38 -3.70 -12.10 -1.53
C PHE A 38 -4.77 -12.97 -2.22
N ALA A 39 -4.42 -14.15 -2.73
CA ALA A 39 -5.36 -15.05 -3.42
C ALA A 39 -6.52 -15.51 -2.51
N ASN A 40 -6.31 -15.59 -1.19
CA ASN A 40 -7.37 -15.88 -0.23
C ASN A 40 -8.43 -14.77 -0.11
N HIS A 41 -8.08 -13.52 -0.45
CA HIS A 41 -8.92 -12.35 -0.22
C HIS A 41 -9.29 -11.57 -1.49
N VAL A 42 -8.61 -11.83 -2.61
CA VAL A 42 -8.74 -11.09 -3.86
C VAL A 42 -9.08 -12.05 -4.99
N THR A 43 -10.35 -12.04 -5.39
CA THR A 43 -10.85 -12.79 -6.55
C THR A 43 -10.94 -11.90 -7.78
N ASP A 44 -11.42 -10.66 -7.63
CA ASP A 44 -11.41 -9.63 -8.65
C ASP A 44 -10.16 -8.74 -8.52
N TRP A 45 -9.13 -9.11 -9.28
CA TRP A 45 -7.87 -8.39 -9.30
C TRP A 45 -7.97 -6.99 -9.90
N SER A 46 -8.80 -6.81 -10.92
CA SER A 46 -8.96 -5.51 -11.58
C SER A 46 -9.60 -4.50 -10.61
N ALA A 47 -10.64 -4.92 -9.88
CA ALA A 47 -11.27 -4.08 -8.86
C ALA A 47 -10.32 -3.77 -7.69
N HIS A 48 -9.52 -4.75 -7.26
CA HIS A 48 -8.53 -4.53 -6.21
C HIS A 48 -7.45 -3.54 -6.63
N GLU A 49 -6.88 -3.69 -7.83
CA GLU A 49 -5.89 -2.75 -8.36
C GLU A 49 -6.45 -1.33 -8.47
N GLU A 50 -7.67 -1.17 -8.99
CA GLU A 50 -8.29 0.16 -9.09
C GLU A 50 -8.52 0.79 -7.71
N LYS A 51 -8.95 0.01 -6.72
CA LYS A 51 -9.10 0.49 -5.34
C LYS A 51 -7.78 0.98 -4.75
N ILE A 52 -6.67 0.27 -5.00
CA ILE A 52 -5.35 0.65 -4.50
C ILE A 52 -4.76 1.83 -5.29
N ALA A 53 -5.02 1.92 -6.60
CA ALA A 53 -4.67 3.07 -7.40
C ALA A 53 -5.41 4.33 -6.91
N SER A 54 -6.71 4.21 -6.62
CA SER A 54 -7.50 5.28 -6.01
C SER A 54 -6.94 5.72 -4.65
N PHE A 55 -6.54 4.78 -3.79
CA PHE A 55 -5.85 5.08 -2.54
C PHE A 55 -4.61 5.95 -2.78
N TRP A 56 -3.76 5.59 -3.75
CA TRP A 56 -2.54 6.34 -4.06
C TRP A 56 -2.82 7.70 -4.71
N ARG A 57 -3.78 7.80 -5.62
CA ARG A 57 -4.20 9.08 -6.20
C ARG A 57 -4.74 10.02 -5.12
N ASN A 58 -5.52 9.52 -4.17
CA ASN A 58 -5.92 10.30 -3.00
C ASN A 58 -4.72 10.69 -2.11
N ALA A 59 -3.79 9.76 -1.86
CA ALA A 59 -2.63 9.97 -1.02
C ALA A 59 -1.49 10.78 -1.67
N ILE A 60 -1.51 11.03 -2.98
CA ILE A 60 -0.43 11.77 -3.67
C ILE A 60 -0.99 13.01 -4.36
N LEU A 61 -2.11 12.88 -5.06
CA LEU A 61 -2.74 13.91 -5.91
C LEU A 61 -3.92 14.62 -5.23
N PHE A 62 -4.35 14.17 -4.04
CA PHE A 62 -5.47 14.75 -3.29
C PHE A 62 -6.84 14.69 -4.01
N GLU A 63 -7.04 13.70 -4.89
CA GLU A 63 -8.25 13.54 -5.72
C GLU A 63 -9.54 13.23 -4.94
N ARG A 64 -9.46 12.88 -3.64
CA ARG A 64 -10.62 12.48 -2.83
C ARG A 64 -11.41 11.31 -3.44
N SER A 65 -10.72 10.42 -4.15
CA SER A 65 -11.29 9.27 -4.87
C SER A 65 -11.36 7.98 -4.03
N TYR A 66 -10.83 7.99 -2.80
CA TYR A 66 -10.76 6.84 -1.91
C TYR A 66 -11.39 7.14 -0.54
N ASP A 67 -12.30 6.27 -0.10
CA ASP A 67 -13.09 6.38 1.14
C ASP A 67 -12.86 5.22 2.12
N GLY A 68 -11.93 4.31 1.80
CA GLY A 68 -11.65 3.13 2.62
C GLY A 68 -10.81 3.42 3.86
N ASN A 69 -10.74 2.43 4.76
CA ASN A 69 -9.83 2.41 5.90
C ASN A 69 -8.86 1.23 5.75
N PRO A 70 -7.67 1.45 5.16
CA PRO A 70 -6.77 0.35 4.86
C PRO A 70 -6.24 -0.30 6.15
N GLN A 71 -5.97 0.45 7.22
CA GLN A 71 -5.52 -0.11 8.50
C GLN A 71 -6.52 -1.13 9.05
N ARG A 72 -7.81 -0.76 9.09
CA ARG A 72 -8.87 -1.65 9.57
C ARG A 72 -8.94 -2.95 8.77
N VAL A 73 -8.84 -2.86 7.44
CA VAL A 73 -8.86 -4.05 6.56
C VAL A 73 -7.71 -5.01 6.84
N HIS A 74 -6.51 -4.51 7.15
CA HIS A 74 -5.37 -5.38 7.46
C HIS A 74 -5.47 -5.97 8.88
N ILE A 75 -6.03 -5.24 9.85
CA ILE A 75 -6.27 -5.73 11.21
C ILE A 75 -7.34 -6.84 11.24
N GLU A 76 -8.42 -6.69 10.46
CA GLU A 76 -9.53 -7.66 10.44
C GLU A 76 -9.18 -8.98 9.72
N ARG A 77 -7.98 -9.11 9.15
CA ARG A 77 -7.51 -10.31 8.43
C ARG A 77 -6.42 -11.04 9.22
N PRO A 78 -6.75 -12.12 9.94
CA PRO A 78 -5.82 -12.78 10.86
C PRO A 78 -4.63 -13.44 10.16
N ASP A 79 -4.74 -13.75 8.87
CA ASP A 79 -3.68 -14.29 8.03
C ASP A 79 -2.75 -13.20 7.46
N VAL A 80 -3.06 -11.91 7.64
CA VAL A 80 -2.15 -10.81 7.33
C VAL A 80 -1.20 -10.59 8.49
N LYS A 81 0.03 -11.09 8.36
CA LYS A 81 1.00 -11.05 9.45
C LYS A 81 1.96 -9.84 9.35
N PRO A 82 2.44 -9.31 10.49
CA PRO A 82 3.37 -8.18 10.52
C PRO A 82 4.65 -8.36 9.68
N GLU A 83 5.15 -9.59 9.57
CA GLU A 83 6.33 -9.94 8.79
C GLU A 83 6.16 -9.72 7.29
N PHE A 84 4.93 -9.82 6.76
CA PHE A 84 4.67 -9.67 5.33
C PHE A 84 4.83 -8.24 4.83
N PHE A 85 4.72 -7.24 5.71
CA PHE A 85 4.86 -5.82 5.33
C PHE A 85 6.26 -5.50 4.80
N ALA A 86 7.31 -6.10 5.36
CA ALA A 86 8.67 -5.88 4.88
C ALA A 86 8.82 -6.38 3.43
N HIS A 87 8.39 -7.62 3.17
CA HIS A 87 8.41 -8.21 1.83
C HIS A 87 7.56 -7.38 0.84
N TRP A 88 6.34 -7.01 1.22
CA TRP A 88 5.48 -6.17 0.37
C TRP A 88 6.14 -4.85 -0.02
N LEU A 89 6.80 -4.18 0.95
CA LEU A 89 7.47 -2.89 0.72
C LEU A 89 8.71 -3.04 -0.17
N ASP A 90 9.49 -4.10 0.01
CA ASP A 90 10.67 -4.36 -0.80
C ASP A 90 10.29 -4.66 -2.25
N LEU A 91 9.22 -5.45 -2.47
CA LEU A 91 8.69 -5.70 -3.81
C LEU A 91 8.12 -4.43 -4.44
N PHE A 92 7.43 -3.59 -3.65
CA PHE A 92 6.90 -2.31 -4.12
C PHE A 92 8.04 -1.37 -4.57
N GLU A 93 9.10 -1.27 -3.79
CA GLU A 93 10.29 -0.48 -4.12
C GLU A 93 10.99 -0.98 -5.38
N GLN A 94 11.17 -2.28 -5.53
CA GLN A 94 11.76 -2.87 -6.74
C GLN A 94 10.96 -2.48 -8.00
N VAL A 95 9.63 -2.53 -7.94
CA VAL A 95 8.80 -2.16 -9.09
C VAL A 95 8.83 -0.64 -9.33
N ALA A 96 8.80 0.17 -8.27
CA ALA A 96 8.85 1.62 -8.38
C ALA A 96 10.16 2.09 -9.03
N THR A 97 11.30 1.58 -8.57
CA THR A 97 12.62 1.93 -9.10
C THR A 97 12.86 1.45 -10.52
N GLN A 98 12.13 0.41 -10.98
CA GLN A 98 12.23 -0.11 -12.35
C GLN A 98 11.31 0.60 -13.35
N THR A 99 10.20 1.18 -12.89
CA THR A 99 9.13 1.66 -13.78
C THR A 99 8.91 3.16 -13.74
N LEU A 100 9.49 3.87 -12.76
CA LEU A 100 9.28 5.29 -12.55
C LEU A 100 10.59 6.09 -12.56
N PRO A 101 10.55 7.38 -12.93
CA PRO A 101 11.66 8.29 -12.72
C PRO A 101 12.05 8.37 -11.24
N THR A 102 13.34 8.58 -10.96
CA THR A 102 13.89 8.61 -9.59
C THR A 102 13.22 9.65 -8.70
N GLU A 103 12.87 10.81 -9.26
CA GLU A 103 12.17 11.91 -8.60
C GLU A 103 10.73 11.57 -8.20
N THR A 104 10.13 10.54 -8.81
CA THR A 104 8.82 9.99 -8.44
C THR A 104 8.98 8.78 -7.52
N ALA A 105 9.85 7.84 -7.88
CA ALA A 105 10.04 6.57 -7.18
C ALA A 105 10.49 6.78 -5.73
N THR A 106 11.51 7.63 -5.52
CA THR A 106 12.11 7.85 -4.20
C THR A 106 11.11 8.37 -3.16
N PRO A 107 10.39 9.49 -3.39
CA PRO A 107 9.42 9.98 -2.42
C PRO A 107 8.20 9.06 -2.28
N TRP A 108 7.82 8.32 -3.33
CA TRP A 108 6.72 7.37 -3.23
C TRP A 108 7.08 6.18 -2.35
N VAL A 109 8.26 5.58 -2.53
CA VAL A 109 8.76 4.50 -1.66
C VAL A 109 8.86 4.97 -0.21
N ALA A 110 9.39 6.18 0.02
CA ALA A 110 9.45 6.75 1.37
C ALA A 110 8.06 6.90 2.01
N LEU A 111 7.07 7.37 1.23
CA LEU A 111 5.68 7.47 1.68
C LEU A 111 5.09 6.09 1.98
N ALA A 112 5.31 5.10 1.12
CA ALA A 112 4.85 3.73 1.30
C ALA A 112 5.44 3.09 2.56
N ARG A 113 6.75 3.24 2.79
CA ARG A 113 7.41 2.73 4.01
C ARG A 113 6.84 3.39 5.27
N ARG A 114 6.62 4.71 5.27
CA ARG A 114 6.01 5.41 6.41
C ARG A 114 4.60 4.90 6.73
N ILE A 115 3.77 4.73 5.70
CA ILE A 115 2.41 4.19 5.86
C ILE A 115 2.46 2.73 6.33
N GLY A 116 3.35 1.93 5.74
CA GLY A 116 3.55 0.52 6.06
C GLY A 116 4.01 0.29 7.51
N VAL A 117 4.87 1.16 8.05
CA VAL A 117 5.25 1.12 9.48
C VAL A 117 4.02 1.28 10.39
N GLY A 118 3.17 2.28 10.10
CA GLY A 118 1.94 2.48 10.86
C GLY A 118 0.96 1.31 10.74
N MET A 119 0.82 0.73 9.54
CA MET A 119 -0.04 -0.44 9.32
C MET A 119 0.48 -1.67 10.07
N LYS A 120 1.77 -1.96 9.93
CA LYS A 120 2.42 -3.06 10.65
C LYS A 120 2.23 -2.95 12.16
N ALA A 121 2.45 -1.76 12.73
CA ALA A 121 2.25 -1.53 14.16
C ALA A 121 0.80 -1.78 14.58
N GLY A 122 -0.18 -1.35 13.78
CA GLY A 122 -1.61 -1.61 14.04
C GLY A 122 -1.94 -3.10 14.06
N VAL A 123 -1.46 -3.86 13.07
CA VAL A 123 -1.64 -5.33 13.00
C VAL A 123 -0.95 -6.02 14.18
N GLN A 124 0.28 -5.61 14.51
CA GLN A 124 1.02 -6.17 15.65
C GLN A 124 0.26 -6.00 16.97
N SER A 125 -0.24 -4.80 17.24
CA SER A 125 -1.00 -4.51 18.46
C SER A 125 -2.33 -5.28 18.50
N ALA A 126 -3.01 -5.42 17.37
CA ALA A 126 -4.28 -6.16 17.30
C ALA A 126 -4.11 -7.67 17.53
N HIS A 127 -2.95 -8.23 17.17
CA HIS A 127 -2.63 -9.64 17.35
C HIS A 127 -2.07 -9.97 18.75
N GLN A 128 -1.77 -8.97 19.59
CA GLN A 128 -1.35 -9.22 20.96
C GLN A 128 -2.54 -9.72 21.80
N PRO A 129 -2.34 -10.76 22.64
CA PRO A 129 -3.34 -11.14 23.63
C PRO A 129 -3.68 -9.93 24.52
N LYS A 130 -4.96 -9.77 24.87
CA LYS A 130 -5.43 -8.63 25.69
C LYS A 130 -4.69 -8.46 27.03
N ASP A 131 -4.06 -9.53 27.53
CA ASP A 131 -3.34 -9.58 28.80
C ASP A 131 -1.80 -9.57 28.66
N ALA A 132 -1.27 -9.44 27.43
CA ALA A 132 0.17 -9.36 27.23
C ALA A 132 0.69 -7.94 27.57
N PRO A 133 1.80 -7.81 28.33
CA PRO A 133 2.39 -6.51 28.61
C PRO A 133 2.83 -5.82 27.29
N PRO A 134 2.70 -4.48 27.19
CA PRO A 134 3.02 -3.75 25.97
C PRO A 134 4.49 -3.94 25.59
N ILE A 135 4.73 -4.34 24.35
CA ILE A 135 6.09 -4.46 23.81
C ILE A 135 6.56 -3.05 23.39
N LEU A 136 7.39 -2.43 24.21
CA LEU A 136 8.11 -1.21 23.86
C LEU A 136 9.33 -1.60 23.00
N ARG A 137 9.28 -1.27 21.71
CA ARG A 137 10.43 -1.39 20.79
C ARG A 137 10.62 -0.09 20.03
#